data_AF-A0A8J6U0Q5-F1
#
_entry.id   AF-A0A8J6U0Q5-F1
#
_cell.length_a   1.000
_cell.length_b   1.000
_cell.length_c   1.000
_cell.angle_alpha   90.00
_cell.angle_beta   90.00
_cell.angle_gamma   90.00
#
_symmetry.space_group_name_H-M   'P 1'
#
loop_
_entity.id
_entity.type
_entity.pdbx_description
1 polymer ?
#
loop_
_entity_poly.entity_id
_entity_poly.type
_entity_poly.pdbx_seq_one_letter_code
_entity_poly.pdbx_strand_id
1 'polypeptide(L)'
;MVSEFEANPDSLRELAATWQASSEPVRAFDWAALAAIAGEGSDVLVAVRDCGAAGSAALESVAERIVTMAALIARFAGDVEANDAQAAAAIDALTPR
;
A
#
# COMPACT_ATOMS: atom_id res chain seq x y z
N MET A 1 -5.50 29.62 -4.96
CA MET A 1 -6.04 29.12 -3.67
C MET A 1 -6.33 27.66 -3.91
N VAL A 2 -5.43 26.77 -3.48
CA VAL A 2 -5.67 25.32 -3.59
C VAL A 2 -6.73 25.01 -2.54
N SER A 3 -7.89 24.52 -2.95
CA SER A 3 -8.94 24.11 -2.02
C SER A 3 -8.40 22.96 -1.18
N GLU A 4 -8.48 23.07 0.14
CA GLU A 4 -7.99 22.09 1.11
C GLU A 4 -8.67 20.71 0.98
N PHE A 5 -9.67 20.59 0.10
CA PHE A 5 -10.49 19.42 -0.15
C PHE A 5 -10.40 18.87 -1.59
N GLU A 6 -9.54 19.43 -2.44
CA GLU A 6 -9.43 18.97 -3.83
C GLU A 6 -8.55 17.72 -3.92
N ALA A 7 -9.17 16.59 -4.29
CA ALA A 7 -8.47 15.34 -4.53
C ALA A 7 -7.72 15.41 -5.87
N ASN A 8 -6.46 15.87 -5.84
CA ASN A 8 -5.63 15.93 -7.04
C ASN A 8 -5.25 14.50 -7.52
N PRO A 9 -5.69 14.07 -8.72
CA PRO A 9 -5.42 12.72 -9.25
C PRO A 9 -3.92 12.39 -9.36
N ASP A 10 -3.09 13.37 -9.72
CA ASP A 10 -1.64 13.16 -9.85
C ASP A 10 -0.99 12.92 -8.49
N SER A 11 -1.36 13.69 -7.47
CA SER A 11 -0.88 13.48 -6.10
C SER A 11 -1.35 12.13 -5.53
N LEU A 12 -2.57 11.68 -5.87
CA LEU A 12 -3.05 10.36 -5.47
C LEU A 12 -2.27 9.24 -6.16
N ARG A 13 -1.93 9.38 -7.44
CA ARG A 13 -1.10 8.39 -8.15
C ARG A 13 0.31 8.32 -7.59
N GLU A 14 0.91 9.46 -7.27
CA GLU A 14 2.23 9.52 -6.63
C GLU A 14 2.21 8.83 -5.26
N LEU A 15 1.17 9.08 -4.46
CA LEU A 15 0.97 8.39 -3.19
C LEU A 15 0.83 6.87 -3.37
N ALA A 16 0.01 6.43 -4.32
CA ALA A 16 -0.16 5.02 -4.64
C ALA A 16 1.16 4.36 -5.05
N ALA A 17 1.93 5.00 -5.95
CA ALA A 17 3.23 4.50 -6.38
C ALA A 17 4.24 4.40 -5.22
N THR A 18 4.24 5.40 -4.33
CA THR A 18 5.10 5.43 -3.14
C THR A 18 4.76 4.28 -2.20
N TRP A 19 3.47 4.02 -1.95
CA TRP A 19 3.03 2.92 -1.10
C TRP A 19 3.35 1.57 -1.71
N GLN A 20 3.15 1.42 -3.02
CA GLN A 20 3.51 0.18 -3.70
C GLN A 20 5.01 -0.11 -3.59
N ALA A 21 5.87 0.90 -3.78
CA ALA A 21 7.30 0.78 -3.63
C ALA A 21 7.74 0.47 -2.18
N SER A 22 7.04 1.02 -1.17
CA SER A 22 7.37 0.78 0.24
C SER A 22 7.00 -0.62 0.73
N SER A 23 6.17 -1.36 -0.01
CA SER A 23 5.81 -2.75 0.34
C SER A 23 7.00 -3.72 0.19
N GLU A 24 7.94 -3.46 -0.73
CA GLU A 24 9.03 -4.38 -1.02
C GLU A 24 10.03 -4.48 0.15
N PRO A 25 10.54 -3.37 0.74
CA PRO A 25 11.37 -3.45 1.94
C PRO A 25 10.68 -4.13 3.13
N VAL A 26 9.35 -4.07 3.22
CA VAL A 26 8.58 -4.73 4.28
C VAL A 26 8.62 -6.26 4.09
N ARG A 27 8.46 -6.74 2.86
CA ARG A 27 8.57 -8.19 2.53
C ARG A 27 10.00 -8.70 2.71
N ALA A 28 10.97 -7.88 2.37
CA ALA A 28 12.38 -8.26 2.31
C ALA A 28 13.11 -8.27 3.67
N PHE A 29 12.38 -8.17 4.79
CA PHE A 29 13.00 -8.27 6.10
C PHE A 29 13.70 -9.64 6.28
N ASP A 30 14.97 -9.60 6.69
CA ASP A 30 15.77 -10.79 6.86
C ASP A 30 15.56 -11.43 8.25
N TRP A 31 15.02 -12.65 8.24
CA TRP A 31 14.77 -13.46 9.43
C TRP A 31 15.90 -14.47 9.74
N ALA A 32 16.93 -14.56 8.89
CA ALA A 32 17.96 -15.59 8.99
C ALA A 32 18.72 -15.58 10.33
N ALA A 33 18.90 -14.40 10.92
CA ALA A 33 19.54 -14.25 12.22
C ALA A 33 18.81 -15.01 13.34
N LEU A 34 17.47 -15.09 13.30
CA LEU A 34 16.69 -15.83 14.28
C LEU A 34 16.82 -17.35 14.09
N ALA A 35 16.87 -17.81 12.84
CA ALA A 35 17.02 -19.22 12.52
C ALA A 35 18.42 -19.77 12.90
N ALA A 36 19.45 -18.92 12.88
CA ALA A 36 20.84 -19.30 13.16
C ALA A 36 21.16 -19.45 14.66
N ILE A 37 20.24 -19.15 15.56
CA ILE A 37 20.47 -19.22 17.01
C ILE A 37 20.76 -20.66 17.43
N ALA A 38 21.88 -20.91 18.11
CA ALA A 38 22.29 -22.23 18.56
C ALA A 38 22.02 -22.46 20.06
N GLY A 39 21.85 -23.73 20.45
CA GLY A 39 21.58 -24.15 21.82
C GLY A 39 20.42 -25.16 21.85
N GLU A 40 20.75 -26.40 22.19
CA GLU A 40 19.79 -27.50 22.33
C GLU A 40 19.21 -27.53 23.76
N GLY A 41 17.96 -27.95 23.89
CA GLY A 41 17.30 -28.13 25.20
C GLY A 41 16.75 -26.86 25.85
N SER A 42 16.74 -25.71 25.16
CA SER A 42 16.11 -24.48 25.64
C SER A 42 14.85 -24.14 24.84
N ASP A 43 13.70 -24.18 25.52
CA ASP A 43 12.41 -23.79 24.92
C ASP A 43 12.39 -22.33 24.45
N VAL A 44 13.14 -21.46 25.13
CA VAL A 44 13.29 -20.05 24.72
C VAL A 44 13.96 -19.96 23.36
N LEU A 45 15.07 -20.68 23.15
CA LEU A 45 15.80 -20.64 21.88
C LEU A 45 14.99 -21.27 20.74
N VAL A 46 14.17 -22.28 21.04
CA VAL A 46 13.19 -22.82 20.08
C VAL A 46 12.18 -21.72 19.70
N ALA A 47 11.57 -21.05 20.68
CA ALA A 47 10.60 -19.99 20.45
C ALA A 47 11.19 -18.82 19.63
N VAL A 48 12.46 -18.45 19.84
CA VAL A 48 13.08 -17.39 19.03
C VAL A 48 13.27 -17.82 17.58
N ARG A 49 13.65 -19.08 17.30
CA ARG A 49 13.74 -19.59 15.92
C ARG A 49 12.38 -19.58 15.23
N ASP A 50 11.35 -20.01 15.93
CA ASP A 50 9.98 -20.07 15.41
C ASP A 50 9.38 -18.68 15.12
N CYS A 51 9.87 -17.65 15.81
CA CYS A 51 9.47 -16.25 15.58
C CYS A 51 9.75 -15.80 14.13
N GLY A 52 10.80 -16.32 13.48
CA GLY A 52 11.12 -15.96 12.10
C GLY A 52 10.01 -16.30 11.12
N ALA A 53 9.41 -17.49 11.24
CA ALA A 53 8.31 -17.91 10.36
C ALA A 53 7.04 -17.09 10.61
N ALA A 54 6.66 -16.89 11.87
CA ALA A 54 5.50 -16.09 12.24
C ALA A 54 5.67 -14.61 11.82
N GLY A 55 6.86 -14.06 12.01
CA GLY A 55 7.22 -12.71 11.61
C GLY A 55 7.19 -12.53 10.09
N SER A 56 7.73 -13.48 9.34
CA SER A 56 7.68 -13.48 7.87
C SER A 56 6.23 -13.45 7.35
N ALA A 57 5.37 -14.31 7.88
CA ALA A 57 3.95 -14.33 7.52
C ALA A 57 3.23 -13.00 7.87
N ALA A 58 3.58 -12.39 9.00
CA ALA A 58 3.01 -11.12 9.41
C ALA A 58 3.43 -9.97 8.47
N LEU A 59 4.71 -9.88 8.11
CA LEU A 59 5.20 -8.84 7.20
C LEU A 59 4.68 -9.01 5.77
N GLU A 60 4.53 -10.25 5.32
CA GLU A 60 3.88 -10.57 4.04
C GLU A 60 2.45 -10.03 4.01
N SER A 61 1.67 -10.27 5.08
CA SER A 61 0.30 -9.74 5.21
C SER A 61 0.26 -8.20 5.24
N VAL A 62 1.20 -7.56 5.96
CA VAL A 62 1.29 -6.09 5.99
C VAL A 62 1.61 -5.54 4.61
N ALA A 63 2.58 -6.12 3.91
CA ALA A 63 2.95 -5.69 2.57
C ALA A 63 1.81 -5.86 1.56
N GLU A 64 1.05 -6.95 1.63
CA GLU A 64 -0.14 -7.16 0.79
C GLU A 64 -1.22 -6.11 1.05
N ARG A 65 -1.44 -5.73 2.32
CA ARG A 65 -2.36 -4.64 2.67
C ARG A 65 -1.90 -3.30 2.11
N ILE A 66 -0.60 -3.00 2.17
CA ILE A 66 -0.03 -1.78 1.59
C ILE A 66 -0.29 -1.73 0.08
N VAL A 67 0.00 -2.84 -0.63
CA VAL A 67 -0.28 -2.95 -2.08
C VAL A 67 -1.76 -2.79 -2.39
N THR A 68 -2.63 -3.40 -1.61
CA THR A 68 -4.09 -3.30 -1.77
C THR A 68 -4.56 -1.85 -1.61
N MET A 69 -4.09 -1.15 -0.57
CA MET A 69 -4.44 0.25 -0.37
C MET A 69 -3.90 1.15 -1.50
N ALA A 70 -2.67 0.91 -1.96
CA ALA A 70 -2.10 1.61 -3.10
C ALA A 70 -2.98 1.47 -4.36
N ALA A 71 -3.43 0.24 -4.65
CA ALA A 71 -4.33 -0.02 -5.77
C ALA A 71 -5.68 0.70 -5.63
N LEU A 72 -6.24 0.76 -4.41
CA LEU A 72 -7.49 1.50 -4.15
C LEU A 72 -7.31 3.01 -4.34
N ILE A 73 -6.18 3.59 -3.92
CA ILE A 73 -5.86 5.00 -4.14
C ILE A 73 -5.72 5.31 -5.62
N ALA A 74 -5.00 4.47 -6.37
CA ALA A 74 -4.83 4.64 -7.82
C ALA A 74 -6.18 4.56 -8.56
N ARG A 75 -7.07 3.64 -8.14
CA ARG A 75 -8.42 3.56 -8.67
C ARG A 75 -9.23 4.82 -8.36
N PHE A 76 -9.19 5.29 -7.11
CA PHE A 76 -9.90 6.50 -6.71
C PHE A 76 -9.45 7.72 -7.54
N ALA A 77 -8.16 7.84 -7.85
CA ALA A 77 -7.65 8.90 -8.74
C ALA A 77 -8.29 8.83 -10.14
N GLY A 78 -8.44 7.64 -10.71
CA GLY A 78 -9.13 7.44 -11.99
C GLY A 78 -10.62 7.75 -11.93
N ASP A 79 -11.29 7.37 -10.84
CA ASP A 79 -12.71 7.65 -10.63
C ASP A 79 -12.96 9.17 -10.51
N VAL A 80 -12.06 9.93 -9.88
CA VAL A 80 -12.14 11.41 -9.80
C VAL A 80 -12.10 12.02 -11.20
N GLU A 81 -11.10 11.69 -12.03
CA GLU A 81 -10.99 12.25 -13.39
C GLU A 81 -12.18 11.87 -14.28
N ALA A 82 -12.66 10.64 -14.18
CA ALA A 82 -13.80 10.18 -14.95
C ALA A 82 -15.07 10.97 -14.58
N ASN A 83 -15.28 11.21 -13.28
CA ASN A 83 -16.42 11.99 -12.79
C ASN A 83 -16.32 13.47 -13.21
N ASP A 84 -15.12 14.06 -13.14
CA ASP A 84 -14.89 15.45 -13.57
C ASP A 84 -15.15 15.62 -15.07
N ALA A 85 -14.66 14.69 -15.90
CA ALA A 85 -14.91 14.69 -17.33
C ALA A 85 -16.41 14.52 -17.65
N GLN A 86 -17.11 13.65 -16.91
CA GLN A 86 -18.55 13.45 -17.05
C GLN A 86 -19.34 14.73 -16.67
N ALA A 87 -18.95 15.40 -15.59
CA ALA A 87 -19.57 16.64 -15.15
C ALA A 87 -19.35 17.76 -16.17
N ALA A 88 -18.13 17.92 -16.69
CA ALA A 88 -17.81 18.89 -17.73
C ALA A 88 -18.66 18.66 -18.99
N ALA A 89 -18.75 17.41 -19.47
CA ALA A 89 -19.56 17.06 -20.62
C ALA A 89 -21.06 17.34 -20.41
N ALA A 90 -21.57 17.13 -19.20
CA ALA A 90 -22.95 17.45 -18.84
C ALA A 90 -23.20 18.97 -18.87
N ILE A 91 -22.26 19.79 -18.39
CA ILE A 91 -22.35 21.25 -18.43
C ILE A 91 -22.31 21.76 -19.88
N ASP A 92 -21.38 21.25 -20.70
CA ASP A 92 -21.29 21.61 -22.12
C ASP A 92 -22.60 21.32 -22.88
N ALA A 93 -23.28 20.23 -22.51
CA ALA A 93 -24.58 19.87 -23.08
C ALA A 93 -25.74 20.79 -22.65
N LEU A 94 -25.61 21.52 -21.53
CA LEU A 94 -26.62 22.46 -21.03
C LEU A 94 -26.52 23.85 -21.65
N THR A 95 -25.36 24.19 -22.23
CA THR A 95 -25.13 25.53 -22.79
C THR A 95 -25.90 25.65 -24.11
N PRO A 96 -26.92 26.53 -24.24
CA PRO A 96 -27.59 26.75 -25.52
C PRO A 96 -26.56 27.30 -26.52
N ARG A 97 -26.53 26.71 -27.71
CA ARG A 97 -25.77 27.25 -28.84
C ARG A 97 -26.25 28.64 -29.23
#